data_AF-A0A8T8I7G1-F1
#
_entry.id   AF-A0A8T8I7G1-F1
#
_cell.length_a   1.000
_cell.length_b   1.000
_cell.length_c   1.000
_cell.angle_alpha   90.00
_cell.angle_beta   90.00
_cell.angle_gamma   90.00
#
_symmetry.space_group_name_H-M   'P 1'
#
loop_
_entity.id
_entity.type
_entity.pdbx_description
1 polymer ?
#
loop_
_entity_poly.entity_id
_entity_poly.type
_entity_poly.pdbx_seq_one_letter_code
_entity_poly.pdbx_strand_id
1 'polypeptide(L)' 'MTELTYSERRVATLAACGHSNRAIAARLHITVSTVEQHLTRVYRKLSV' A
#
# COMPACT_ATOMS: atom_id res chain seq x y z
N MET A 1 -12.70 -10.59 -8.57
CA MET A 1 -11.77 -10.92 -7.48
C MET A 1 -10.44 -10.25 -7.78
N THR A 2 -10.27 -8.99 -7.39
CA THR A 2 -9.06 -8.22 -7.72
C THR A 2 -7.94 -8.62 -6.77
N GLU A 3 -7.19 -9.67 -7.13
CA GLU A 3 -6.03 -10.07 -6.35
C GLU A 3 -5.01 -8.94 -6.31
N LEU A 4 -4.87 -8.32 -5.14
CA LEU A 4 -3.74 -7.47 -4.83
C LEU A 4 -2.49 -8.33 -4.87
N THR A 5 -1.47 -7.82 -5.56
CA THR A 5 -0.13 -8.39 -5.49
C THR A 5 0.34 -8.43 -4.04
N TYR A 6 1.29 -9.31 -3.72
CA TYR A 6 1.80 -9.44 -2.35
C TYR A 6 2.25 -8.08 -1.76
N SER A 7 2.93 -7.25 -2.57
CA SER A 7 3.36 -5.91 -2.17
C SER A 7 2.19 -4.94 -1.93
N GLU A 8 1.22 -4.90 -2.84
CA GLU A 8 0.00 -4.09 -2.67
C GLU A 8 -0.77 -4.48 -1.42
N ARG A 9 -0.90 -5.79 -1.16
CA ARG A 9 -1.59 -6.32 0.02
C ARG A 9 -0.87 -5.93 1.30
N ARG A 10 0.46 -6.05 1.35
CA ARG A 10 1.26 -5.64 2.52
C ARG A 10 1.15 -4.14 2.81
N VAL A 11 1.23 -3.30 1.77
CA VAL A 11 1.04 -1.85 1.91
C VAL A 11 -0.37 -1.54 2.43
N ALA A 12 -1.39 -2.14 1.82
CA ALA A 12 -2.78 -1.95 2.22
C ALA A 12 -3.06 -2.39 3.66
N THR A 13 -2.52 -3.53 4.09
CA THR A 13 -2.66 -4.01 5.47
C THR A 13 -1.98 -3.07 6.47
N LEU A 14 -0.75 -2.61 6.18
CA LEU A 14 -0.06 -1.68 7.09
C LEU A 14 -0.78 -0.33 7.17
N ALA A 15 -1.27 0.18 6.03
CA ALA A 15 -2.08 1.39 5.98
C ALA A 15 -3.40 1.22 6.75
N ALA A 16 -4.09 0.08 6.59
CA ALA A 16 -5.30 -0.25 7.34
C ALA A 16 -5.05 -0.38 8.85
N CYS A 17 -3.85 -0.81 9.26
CA CYS A 17 -3.41 -0.78 10.66
C CYS A 17 -3.03 0.63 11.17
N GLY A 18 -3.24 1.69 10.38
CA GLY A 18 -2.95 3.07 10.77
C GLY A 18 -1.48 3.48 10.66
N HIS A 19 -0.64 2.70 9.97
CA HIS A 19 0.75 3.12 9.74
C HIS A 19 0.80 4.26 8.72
N SER A 20 1.69 5.23 8.96
CA SER A 20 1.95 6.29 7.99
C SER A 20 2.71 5.77 6.77
N ASN A 21 2.51 6.39 5.59
CA ASN A 21 3.19 6.01 4.35
C ASN A 21 4.73 6.00 4.51
N ARG A 22 5.27 6.88 5.36
CA ARG A 22 6.70 6.93 5.70
C ARG A 22 7.17 5.72 6.51
N ALA A 23 6.38 5.27 7.48
CA ALA A 23 6.69 4.06 8.24
C ALA A 23 6.61 2.80 7.36
N ILE A 24 5.62 2.74 6.46
CA ILE A 24 5.47 1.65 5.50
C ILE A 24 6.66 1.62 4.53
N ALA A 25 7.04 2.78 4.00
CA ALA A 25 8.19 2.96 3.13
C ALA A 25 9.48 2.44 3.80
N ALA A 26 9.73 2.85 5.04
CA ALA A 26 10.88 2.37 5.81
C ALA A 26 10.85 0.86 6.04
N ARG A 27 9.69 0.28 6.35
CA ARG A 27 9.54 -1.15 6.65
C ARG A 27 9.65 -2.05 5.41
N LEU A 28 9.25 -1.54 4.25
CA LEU A 28 9.31 -2.25 2.98
C LEU A 28 10.56 -1.88 2.16
N HIS A 29 11.44 -1.02 2.69
CA HIS A 29 12.63 -0.51 2.00
C HIS A 29 12.31 0.12 0.63
N ILE A 30 11.18 0.81 0.53
CA ILE A 30 10.74 1.53 -0.67
C ILE A 30 10.56 3.01 -0.35
N THR A 31 10.34 3.84 -1.38
CA THR A 31 10.06 5.26 -1.18
C THR A 31 8.59 5.47 -0.83
N VAL A 32 8.30 6.61 -0.18
CA VAL A 32 6.92 7.04 0.11
C VAL A 32 6.10 7.15 -1.16
N SER A 33 6.71 7.65 -2.25
CA SER A 33 6.08 7.75 -3.57
C SER A 33 5.64 6.39 -4.12
N THR A 34 6.44 5.33 -3.90
CA THR A 34 6.06 3.97 -4.29
C THR A 34 4.89 3.45 -3.44
N VAL A 35 4.88 3.74 -2.13
CA VAL A 35 3.77 3.40 -1.24
C VAL A 35 2.47 4.07 -1.71
N GLU A 36 2.51 5.36 -2.01
CA GLU A 36 1.36 6.10 -2.53
C GLU A 36 0.88 5.54 -3.87
N GLN A 37 1.80 5.18 -4.77
CA GLN A 37 1.43 4.59 -6.05
C GLN A 37 0.77 3.21 -5.89
N HIS A 38 1.24 2.40 -4.93
CA HIS A 38 0.61 1.13 -4.55
C HIS A 38 -0.78 1.35 -3.95
N LEU A 39 -0.92 2.31 -3.02
CA LEU A 39 -2.21 2.66 -2.42
C LEU A 39 -3.21 3.15 -3.48
N THR A 40 -2.80 4.01 -4.41
CA THR A 40 -3.64 4.48 -5.51
C THR A 40 -4.12 3.33 -6.38
N ARG A 41 -3.25 2.36 -6.71
CA ARG A 41 -3.66 1.14 -7.44
C ARG A 41 -4.61 0.28 -6.63
N VAL A 42 -4.35 0.11 -5.33
CA VAL A 42 -5.21 -0.62 -4.39
C VAL A 42 -6.60 0.01 -4.33
N TYR A 43 -6.70 1.32 -4.07
CA TYR A 43 -7.97 2.05 -4.03
C TYR A 43 -8.71 1.95 -5.36
N ARG A 44 -8.01 2.11 -6.49
CA ARG A 44 -8.61 1.96 -7.82
C ARG A 44 -9.13 0.55 -8.09
N LYS A 45 -8.46 -0.49 -7.56
CA LYS A 45 -8.90 -1.90 -7.67
C LYS A 45 -10.03 -2.25 -6.70
N LEU A 46 -10.13 -1.53 -5.58
CA LEU A 46 -11.18 -1.69 -4.58
C LEU A 46 -12.40 -0.79 -4.86
N SER A 47 -12.32 0.12 -5.83
CA SER A 47 -13.37 1.07 -6.21
C SER A 47 -13.99 1.81 -5.02
N VAL A 48 -13.15 2.18 -4.05
CA VAL A 48 -13.49 3.11 -2.96
C VAL A 48 -13.26 4.54 -3.43
#